data_AF-Q097A5-F1
#
_entry.id   AF-Q097A5-F1
#
_cell.length_a   1.000
_cell.length_b   1.000
_cell.length_c   1.000
_cell.angle_alpha   90.00
_cell.angle_beta   90.00
_cell.angle_gamma   90.00
#
_symmetry.space_group_name_H-M   'P 1'
#
loop_
_entity.id
_entity.type
_entity.pdbx_description
1 polymer ?
#
loop_
_entity_poly.entity_id
_entity_poly.type
_entity_poly.pdbx_seq_one_letter_code
_entity_poly.pdbx_strand_id
1 'polypeptide(L)'
;MGGCLHWESLHFPPNIHFIVDTSGSMENRSVCWGGQSTAVLLVSDGEPTSDNLGANVVTPLRTRNGGPVHCPPSAPCLGSSNDALYMLDDVAKLLHTNDLQASVPPVVGDFDTSGMQSVNVYTVGLGIDSNLLRNAANEGGGLSYRVNDVAGLKQAIQEVISLGMSP
;
A
#
# COMPACT_ATOMS: atom_id res chain seq x y z
N MET A 1 -7.69 29.19 -14.76
CA MET A 1 -8.67 28.18 -15.22
C MET A 1 -7.84 27.00 -15.71
N GLY A 2 -7.50 26.08 -14.81
CA GLY A 2 -6.53 25.01 -15.08
C GLY A 2 -7.12 23.90 -15.95
N GLY A 3 -6.46 23.61 -17.07
CA GLY A 3 -6.88 22.58 -18.02
C GLY A 3 -6.58 21.17 -17.52
N CYS A 4 -7.60 20.31 -17.52
CA CYS A 4 -7.48 18.86 -17.34
C CYS A 4 -7.38 18.20 -18.71
N LEU A 5 -6.36 17.36 -18.93
CA LEU A 5 -6.20 16.59 -20.18
C LEU A 5 -6.87 15.22 -20.06
N HIS A 6 -7.53 14.83 -21.14
CA HIS A 6 -8.26 13.58 -21.36
C HIS A 6 -7.28 12.50 -21.87
N TRP A 7 -7.26 11.29 -21.31
CA TRP A 7 -6.48 10.18 -21.90
C TRP A 7 -7.24 8.84 -21.89
N GLU A 8 -7.19 8.21 -23.06
CA GLU A 8 -7.76 6.90 -23.40
C GLU A 8 -6.99 5.72 -22.78
N SER A 9 -7.71 4.61 -22.68
CA SER A 9 -7.40 3.33 -22.04
C SER A 9 -6.06 2.69 -22.47
N LEU A 10 -5.25 2.25 -21.49
CA LEU A 10 -4.12 1.33 -21.71
C LEU A 10 -4.41 -0.04 -21.08
N HIS A 11 -4.23 -1.07 -21.91
CA HIS A 11 -4.48 -2.48 -21.64
C HIS A 11 -3.21 -3.14 -21.08
N PHE A 12 -3.29 -3.87 -19.95
CA PHE A 12 -2.18 -4.68 -19.42
C PHE A 12 -2.62 -6.15 -19.21
N PRO A 13 -1.91 -7.14 -19.79
CA PRO A 13 -2.17 -8.58 -19.62
C PRO A 13 -1.40 -9.18 -18.41
N PRO A 14 -1.66 -10.44 -17.99
CA PRO A 14 -2.28 -10.79 -16.72
C PRO A 14 -1.27 -11.05 -15.59
N ASN A 15 -1.34 -10.23 -14.53
CA ASN A 15 -1.20 -10.64 -13.14
C ASN A 15 -2.10 -9.66 -12.39
N ILE A 16 -3.17 -10.18 -11.80
CA ILE A 16 -4.30 -9.35 -11.38
C ILE A 16 -3.86 -8.42 -10.24
N HIS A 17 -3.65 -7.16 -10.59
CA HIS A 17 -3.46 -6.03 -9.69
C HIS A 17 -4.81 -5.29 -9.63
N PHE A 18 -5.56 -5.48 -8.55
CA PHE A 18 -6.80 -4.73 -8.32
C PHE A 18 -6.48 -3.41 -7.65
N ILE A 19 -6.61 -2.31 -8.39
CA ILE A 19 -6.66 -0.97 -7.82
C ILE A 19 -8.15 -0.65 -7.61
N VAL A 20 -8.55 -0.42 -6.36
CA VAL A 20 -9.90 0.04 -6.01
C VAL A 20 -9.80 1.50 -5.58
N ASP A 21 -10.15 2.41 -6.48
CA ASP A 21 -10.25 3.85 -6.20
C ASP A 21 -11.64 4.14 -5.60
N THR A 22 -11.65 4.70 -4.39
CA THR A 22 -12.86 5.01 -3.61
C THR A 22 -13.05 6.51 -3.42
N SER A 23 -12.35 7.36 -4.17
CA SER A 23 -12.43 8.82 -4.05
C SER A 23 -13.84 9.35 -4.39
N GLY A 24 -14.66 9.49 -3.35
CA GLY A 24 -15.99 10.08 -3.42
C GLY A 24 -15.93 11.60 -3.43
N SER A 25 -15.93 12.21 -4.61
CA SER A 25 -16.77 13.38 -4.98
C SER A 25 -16.51 13.76 -6.44
N MET A 26 -17.35 13.23 -7.30
CA MET A 26 -17.38 13.53 -8.73
C MET A 26 -18.14 14.82 -8.97
N GLU A 27 -17.47 15.96 -8.96
CA GLU A 27 -17.97 17.14 -9.67
C GLU A 27 -16.76 17.93 -10.20
N ASN A 28 -16.17 17.35 -11.25
CA ASN A 28 -15.49 18.02 -12.35
C ASN A 28 -13.96 17.88 -12.52
N ARG A 29 -13.26 16.87 -11.95
CA ARG A 29 -11.88 16.53 -12.39
C ARG A 29 -11.55 15.03 -12.28
N SER A 30 -10.93 14.49 -13.34
CA SER A 30 -10.30 13.17 -13.35
C SER A 30 -8.98 13.24 -12.59
N VAL A 31 -8.96 12.74 -11.35
CA VAL A 31 -7.80 12.57 -10.48
C VAL A 31 -7.14 13.89 -10.02
N CYS A 32 -7.45 14.35 -8.80
CA CYS A 32 -6.68 15.40 -8.12
C CYS A 32 -5.25 14.90 -7.89
N TRP A 33 -4.22 15.52 -8.48
CA TRP A 33 -2.85 14.99 -8.42
C TRP A 33 -2.23 14.99 -7.02
N GLY A 34 -2.58 15.93 -6.15
CA GLY A 34 -2.11 15.96 -4.76
C GLY A 34 -3.13 15.37 -3.78
N GLY A 35 -2.65 14.78 -2.69
CA GLY A 35 -3.51 14.35 -1.57
C GLY A 35 -4.32 13.07 -1.83
N GLN A 36 -3.89 12.23 -2.77
CA GLN A 36 -4.56 10.95 -3.04
C GLN A 36 -4.21 9.89 -2.00
N SER A 37 -5.18 9.06 -1.65
CA SER A 37 -4.94 7.82 -0.92
C SER A 37 -5.50 6.65 -1.70
N THR A 38 -4.69 5.64 -1.97
CA THR A 38 -5.09 4.39 -2.61
C THR A 38 -5.06 3.25 -1.60
N ALA A 39 -5.80 2.18 -1.82
CA ALA A 39 -5.71 0.97 -1.00
C ALA A 39 -5.19 -0.22 -1.83
N VAL A 40 -4.33 -1.04 -1.21
CA VAL A 40 -3.90 -2.35 -1.72
C VAL A 40 -4.37 -3.40 -0.74
N LEU A 41 -5.01 -4.46 -1.26
CA LEU A 41 -5.33 -5.66 -0.51
C LEU A 41 -4.43 -6.81 -0.96
N LEU A 42 -3.54 -7.26 -0.07
CA LEU A 42 -2.68 -8.41 -0.29
C LEU A 42 -3.34 -9.67 0.29
N VAL A 43 -3.63 -10.66 -0.56
CA VAL A 43 -4.15 -11.97 -0.14
C VAL A 43 -3.05 -13.02 -0.32
N SER A 44 -2.75 -13.79 0.72
CA SER A 44 -1.68 -14.80 0.70
C SER A 44 -2.05 -16.04 1.50
N ASP A 45 -1.63 -17.22 1.04
CA ASP A 45 -1.69 -18.51 1.74
C ASP A 45 -0.36 -18.92 2.38
N GLY A 46 0.68 -18.07 2.24
CA GLY A 46 2.00 -18.23 2.86
C GLY A 46 2.58 -16.91 3.36
N GLU A 47 3.67 -16.99 4.13
CA GLU A 47 4.42 -15.78 4.50
C GLU A 47 5.34 -15.34 3.34
N PRO A 48 5.29 -14.07 2.90
CA PRO A 48 6.17 -13.55 1.86
C PRO A 48 7.57 -13.24 2.42
N THR A 49 8.40 -14.27 2.54
CA THR A 49 9.70 -14.23 3.25
C THR A 49 10.92 -14.48 2.36
N SER A 50 10.75 -14.37 1.04
CA SER A 50 11.77 -14.75 0.05
C SER A 50 12.21 -13.57 -0.81
N ASP A 51 12.17 -12.36 -0.25
CA ASP A 51 12.69 -11.18 -0.93
C ASP A 51 14.21 -11.34 -1.16
N ASN A 52 14.67 -11.24 -2.40
CA ASN A 52 16.10 -11.29 -2.71
C ASN A 52 16.57 -9.94 -3.23
N LEU A 53 16.43 -8.92 -2.37
CA LEU A 53 16.75 -7.55 -2.72
C LEU A 53 18.19 -7.21 -2.35
N GLY A 54 18.95 -6.70 -3.32
CA GLY A 54 20.31 -6.22 -3.08
C GLY A 54 20.33 -4.93 -2.24
N ALA A 55 21.48 -4.63 -1.65
CA ALA A 55 21.70 -3.45 -0.80
C ALA A 55 21.31 -2.11 -1.49
N ASN A 56 21.39 -2.06 -2.83
CA ASN A 56 21.00 -0.90 -3.63
C ASN A 56 19.50 -0.58 -3.59
N VAL A 57 18.65 -1.55 -3.20
CA VAL A 57 17.21 -1.35 -3.01
C VAL A 57 16.89 -1.20 -1.52
N VAL A 58 17.45 -2.08 -0.69
CA VAL A 58 17.18 -2.11 0.76
C VAL A 58 17.63 -0.82 1.45
N THR A 59 18.82 -0.31 1.11
CA THR A 59 19.39 0.86 1.80
C THR A 59 18.60 2.15 1.53
N PRO A 60 18.27 2.51 0.27
CA PRO A 60 17.45 3.70 0.02
C PRO A 60 16.05 3.59 0.60
N LEU A 61 15.43 2.40 0.55
CA LEU A 61 14.11 2.17 1.13
C LEU A 61 14.11 2.46 2.63
N ARG A 62 15.02 1.83 3.37
CA ARG A 62 15.12 2.03 4.84
C ARG A 62 15.50 3.45 5.20
N THR A 63 16.31 4.11 4.37
CA THR A 63 16.65 5.52 4.57
C THR A 63 15.40 6.40 4.48
N ARG A 64 14.52 6.16 3.51
CA ARG A 64 13.23 6.87 3.39
C ARG A 64 12.27 6.56 4.52
N ASN A 65 12.28 5.33 5.04
CA ASN A 65 11.49 4.95 6.22
C ASN A 65 12.02 5.50 7.56
N GLY A 66 13.20 6.14 7.57
CA GLY A 66 13.88 6.54 8.80
C GLY A 66 14.52 5.37 9.58
N GLY A 67 14.66 4.21 8.96
CA GLY A 67 15.22 2.99 9.55
C GLY A 67 14.51 1.73 9.03
N PRO A 68 15.02 0.54 9.42
CA PRO A 68 14.32 -0.71 9.18
C PRO A 68 13.02 -0.79 10.00
N VAL A 69 12.02 -1.45 9.42
CA VAL A 69 10.79 -1.82 10.11
C VAL A 69 10.96 -3.16 10.79
N HIS A 70 10.46 -3.26 12.02
CA HIS A 70 10.54 -4.46 12.83
C HIS A 70 9.16 -4.88 13.32
N CYS A 71 8.92 -6.18 13.34
CA CYS A 71 7.78 -6.73 14.06
C CYS A 71 7.94 -6.53 15.57
N PRO A 72 6.84 -6.30 16.31
CA PRO A 72 6.89 -6.02 17.73
C PRO A 72 7.43 -7.24 18.52
N PRO A 73 8.15 -7.04 19.64
CA PRO A 73 8.68 -8.15 20.44
C PRO A 73 7.61 -9.12 20.97
N SER A 74 6.36 -8.65 21.10
CA SER A 74 5.21 -9.47 21.50
C SER A 74 4.69 -10.40 20.40
N ALA A 75 5.02 -10.14 19.15
CA ALA A 75 4.63 -10.94 17.99
C ALA A 75 5.75 -10.90 16.93
N PRO A 76 6.90 -11.54 17.20
CA PRO A 76 8.06 -11.47 16.32
C PRO A 76 7.77 -12.18 14.99
N CYS A 77 8.24 -11.60 13.89
CA CYS A 77 8.25 -12.25 12.60
C CYS A 77 9.36 -13.30 12.50
N LEU A 78 9.18 -14.29 11.64
CA LEU A 78 10.28 -15.18 11.25
C LEU A 78 11.42 -14.31 10.71
N GLY A 79 12.66 -14.55 11.15
CA GLY A 79 13.81 -13.74 10.74
C GLY A 79 13.83 -12.30 11.28
N SER A 80 13.53 -12.12 12.57
CA SER A 80 13.53 -10.85 13.34
C SER A 80 14.79 -9.97 13.28
N SER A 81 15.72 -10.25 12.36
CA SER A 81 17.01 -9.59 12.15
C SER A 81 17.00 -8.51 11.07
N ASN A 82 15.85 -8.02 10.58
CA ASN A 82 15.76 -7.10 9.43
C ASN A 82 16.50 -7.62 8.20
N ASP A 83 16.44 -8.92 7.98
CA ASP A 83 17.07 -9.50 6.80
C ASP A 83 16.37 -8.96 5.54
N ALA A 84 17.11 -8.83 4.44
CA ALA A 84 16.58 -8.37 3.16
C ALA A 84 15.50 -9.30 2.58
N LEU A 85 15.26 -10.44 3.24
CA LEU A 85 14.25 -11.46 2.96
C LEU A 85 12.83 -11.09 3.43
N TYR A 86 12.69 -10.13 4.36
CA TYR A 86 11.42 -9.77 5.00
C TYR A 86 11.16 -8.27 4.85
N MET A 87 10.88 -7.83 3.63
CA MET A 87 10.78 -6.40 3.31
C MET A 87 9.33 -5.93 3.12
N LEU A 88 8.33 -6.80 3.30
CA LEU A 88 6.93 -6.44 3.05
C LEU A 88 6.45 -5.28 3.94
N ASP A 89 6.78 -5.30 5.23
CA ASP A 89 6.41 -4.25 6.18
C ASP A 89 7.21 -2.97 5.98
N ASP A 90 8.50 -3.09 5.65
CA ASP A 90 9.36 -2.03 5.14
C ASP A 90 8.72 -1.33 3.93
N VAL A 91 8.26 -2.08 2.91
CA VAL A 91 7.59 -1.54 1.72
C VAL A 91 6.24 -0.92 2.08
N ALA A 92 5.45 -1.59 2.92
CA ALA A 92 4.14 -1.08 3.32
C ALA A 92 4.23 0.28 4.03
N LYS A 93 5.19 0.42 4.95
CA LYS A 93 5.48 1.70 5.61
C LYS A 93 5.89 2.78 4.61
N LEU A 94 6.77 2.43 3.68
CA LEU A 94 7.25 3.37 2.66
C LEU A 94 6.05 3.94 1.89
N LEU A 95 5.18 3.07 1.38
CA LEU A 95 4.04 3.48 0.56
C LEU A 95 2.99 4.29 1.35
N HIS A 96 2.85 4.05 2.65
CA HIS A 96 1.89 4.75 3.48
C HIS A 96 2.40 6.13 3.95
N THR A 97 3.69 6.24 4.27
CA THR A 97 4.25 7.41 4.96
C THR A 97 5.05 8.35 4.08
N ASN A 98 5.36 7.95 2.84
CA ASN A 98 6.10 8.77 1.90
C ASN A 98 5.19 9.21 0.76
N ASP A 99 5.38 10.44 0.31
CA ASP A 99 4.72 10.93 -0.90
C ASP A 99 5.25 10.15 -2.11
N LEU A 100 4.35 9.40 -2.77
CA LEU A 100 4.65 8.64 -3.98
C LEU A 100 4.82 9.53 -5.21
N GLN A 101 4.43 10.80 -5.08
CA GLN A 101 4.75 11.82 -6.05
C GLN A 101 6.04 12.54 -5.66
N ALA A 102 6.95 12.67 -6.62
CA ALA A 102 8.15 13.48 -6.45
C ALA A 102 8.24 14.54 -7.55
N SER A 103 7.35 15.53 -7.53
CA SER A 103 7.48 16.72 -8.40
C SER A 103 7.99 17.91 -7.63
N VAL A 104 9.08 18.48 -8.13
CA VAL A 104 9.61 19.76 -7.68
C VAL A 104 9.80 20.66 -8.90
N PRO A 105 9.23 21.88 -8.94
CA PRO A 105 8.38 22.48 -7.91
C PRO A 105 6.98 21.82 -7.85
N PRO A 106 6.36 21.73 -6.66
CA PRO A 106 5.05 21.09 -6.47
C PRO A 106 3.91 21.87 -7.16
N VAL A 107 4.13 23.16 -7.45
CA VAL A 107 3.19 24.02 -8.16
C VAL A 107 3.86 24.60 -9.40
N VAL A 108 3.26 24.38 -10.58
CA VAL A 108 3.68 24.96 -11.86
C VAL A 108 2.50 25.71 -12.48
N GLY A 109 2.47 27.03 -12.34
CA GLY A 109 1.33 27.85 -12.78
C GLY A 109 0.06 27.51 -12.00
N ASP A 110 -1.01 27.13 -12.71
CA ASP A 110 -2.28 26.65 -12.13
C ASP A 110 -2.24 25.15 -11.74
N PHE A 111 -1.14 24.43 -12.01
CA PHE A 111 -1.00 23.01 -11.73
C PHE A 111 -0.40 22.79 -10.35
N ASP A 112 -1.24 22.47 -9.37
CA ASP A 112 -0.86 22.15 -8.00
C ASP A 112 -0.87 20.63 -7.80
N THR A 113 0.29 20.09 -7.48
CA THR A 113 0.49 18.68 -7.12
C THR A 113 0.88 18.50 -5.66
N SER A 114 0.75 19.54 -4.86
CA SER A 114 1.04 19.48 -3.43
C SER A 114 0.04 18.59 -2.69
N GLY A 115 0.55 17.82 -1.73
CA GLY A 115 -0.24 16.93 -0.91
C GLY A 115 0.20 15.48 -1.07
N MET A 116 0.28 14.77 0.06
CA MET A 116 0.81 13.42 0.13
C MET A 116 -0.02 12.44 -0.71
N GLN A 117 0.65 11.69 -1.57
CA GLN A 117 0.09 10.49 -2.18
C GLN A 117 0.52 9.26 -1.39
N SER A 118 -0.43 8.57 -0.75
CA SER A 118 -0.14 7.39 0.07
C SER A 118 -0.94 6.16 -0.38
N VAL A 119 -0.46 4.99 0.04
CA VAL A 119 -1.17 3.72 -0.09
C VAL A 119 -1.43 3.13 1.28
N ASN A 120 -2.68 2.73 1.53
CA ASN A 120 -3.07 1.93 2.67
C ASN A 120 -2.97 0.44 2.32
N VAL A 121 -2.22 -0.33 3.10
CA VAL A 121 -1.97 -1.75 2.85
C VAL A 121 -2.82 -2.59 3.79
N TYR A 122 -3.71 -3.40 3.22
CA TYR A 122 -4.51 -4.40 3.90
C TYR A 122 -3.97 -5.79 3.57
N THR A 123 -4.05 -6.72 4.52
CA THR A 123 -3.57 -8.09 4.30
C THR A 123 -4.64 -9.12 4.66
N VAL A 124 -4.69 -10.23 3.94
CA VAL A 124 -5.55 -11.39 4.23
C VAL A 124 -4.70 -12.65 4.17
N GLY A 125 -4.59 -13.35 5.30
CA GLY A 125 -4.02 -14.69 5.39
C GLY A 125 -5.08 -15.76 5.13
N LEU A 126 -4.89 -16.59 4.10
CA LEU A 126 -5.73 -17.74 3.79
C LEU A 126 -5.24 -18.96 4.59
N GLY A 127 -5.94 -19.32 5.65
CA GLY A 127 -5.56 -20.44 6.53
C GLY A 127 -4.33 -20.17 7.42
N ILE A 128 -3.62 -19.08 7.20
CA ILE A 128 -2.38 -18.72 7.89
C ILE A 128 -2.56 -17.52 8.82
N ASP A 129 -1.74 -17.48 9.86
CA ASP A 129 -1.71 -16.39 10.83
C ASP A 129 -0.30 -15.77 10.91
N SER A 130 0.01 -14.93 9.92
CA SER A 130 1.35 -14.38 9.74
C SER A 130 1.56 -13.10 10.55
N ASN A 131 2.61 -13.08 11.38
CA ASN A 131 3.03 -11.86 12.07
C ASN A 131 3.54 -10.82 11.08
N LEU A 132 4.16 -11.24 9.96
CA LEU A 132 4.65 -10.33 8.92
C LEU A 132 3.49 -9.64 8.20
N LEU A 133 2.45 -10.39 7.81
CA LEU A 133 1.26 -9.81 7.19
C LEU A 133 0.53 -8.86 8.15
N ARG A 134 0.48 -9.19 9.45
CA ARG A 134 -0.06 -8.32 10.51
C ARG A 134 0.77 -7.04 10.64
N ASN A 135 2.09 -7.15 10.69
CA ASN A 135 2.97 -5.98 10.81
C ASN A 135 2.90 -5.07 9.57
N ALA A 136 2.90 -5.66 8.38
CA ALA A 136 2.81 -4.92 7.13
C ALA A 136 1.50 -4.14 7.01
N ALA A 137 0.37 -4.72 7.42
CA ALA A 137 -0.89 -3.97 7.45
C ALA A 137 -0.84 -2.80 8.44
N ASN A 138 -0.32 -3.03 9.64
CA ASN A 138 -0.22 -2.00 10.67
C ASN A 138 0.67 -0.83 10.23
N GLU A 139 1.87 -1.12 9.71
CA GLU A 139 2.83 -0.09 9.26
C GLU A 139 2.38 0.57 7.95
N GLY A 140 1.58 -0.15 7.15
CA GLY A 140 0.94 0.36 5.94
C GLY A 140 -0.40 1.05 6.16
N GLY A 141 -0.80 1.34 7.40
CA GLY A 141 -2.03 2.10 7.71
C GLY A 141 -3.34 1.38 7.41
N GLY A 142 -3.33 0.05 7.25
CA GLY A 142 -4.52 -0.76 7.01
C GLY A 142 -4.78 -1.79 8.11
N LEU A 143 -5.53 -2.84 7.75
CA LEU A 143 -5.92 -3.93 8.65
C LEU A 143 -5.53 -5.29 8.06
N SER A 144 -5.22 -6.22 8.95
CA SER A 144 -4.98 -7.62 8.60
C SER A 144 -6.18 -8.49 8.94
N TYR A 145 -6.49 -9.44 8.08
CA TYR A 145 -7.54 -10.43 8.28
C TYR A 145 -6.94 -11.83 8.18
N ARG A 146 -7.54 -12.76 8.90
CA ARG A 146 -7.29 -14.19 8.73
C ARG A 146 -8.60 -14.87 8.38
N VAL A 147 -8.61 -15.60 7.27
CA VAL A 147 -9.81 -16.24 6.75
C VAL A 147 -9.50 -17.70 6.42
N ASN A 148 -10.46 -18.59 6.61
CA ASN A 148 -10.28 -20.03 6.34
C ASN A 148 -11.24 -20.53 5.23
N ASP A 149 -12.06 -19.63 4.66
CA ASP A 149 -13.07 -19.95 3.66
C ASP A 149 -13.38 -18.74 2.77
N VAL A 150 -14.17 -18.99 1.72
CA VAL A 150 -14.60 -17.99 0.73
C VAL A 150 -15.51 -16.92 1.35
N ALA A 151 -16.32 -17.29 2.35
CA ALA A 151 -17.25 -16.35 2.98
C ALA A 151 -16.48 -15.28 3.77
N GLY A 152 -15.46 -15.69 4.53
CA GLY A 152 -14.55 -14.80 5.24
C GLY A 152 -13.74 -13.92 4.29
N LEU A 153 -13.24 -14.46 3.18
CA LEU A 153 -12.53 -13.66 2.17
C LEU A 153 -13.44 -12.56 1.58
N LYS A 154 -14.69 -12.92 1.25
CA LYS A 154 -15.67 -11.96 0.76
C LYS A 154 -15.92 -10.85 1.79
N GLN A 155 -16.10 -11.22 3.05
CA GLN A 155 -16.30 -10.26 4.13
C GLN A 155 -15.10 -9.31 4.28
N ALA A 156 -13.88 -9.84 4.30
CA ALA A 156 -12.66 -9.03 4.41
C ALA A 156 -12.55 -8.01 3.26
N ILE A 157 -12.82 -8.41 2.02
CA ILE A 157 -12.83 -7.49 0.86
C ILE A 157 -13.88 -6.39 1.05
N GLN A 158 -15.09 -6.74 1.50
CA GLN A 158 -16.15 -5.77 1.73
C GLN A 158 -15.79 -4.76 2.83
N GLU A 159 -15.16 -5.23 3.91
CA GLU A 159 -14.70 -4.37 5.00
C GLU A 159 -13.61 -3.39 4.53
N VAL A 160 -12.60 -3.88 3.79
CA VAL A 160 -11.54 -3.02 3.21
C VAL A 160 -12.13 -1.92 2.32
N ILE A 161 -13.07 -2.27 1.44
CA ILE A 161 -13.73 -1.29 0.57
C ILE A 161 -14.51 -0.26 1.40
N SER A 162 -15.23 -0.70 2.44
CA SER A 162 -16.00 0.22 3.29
C SER A 162 -15.12 1.22 4.04
N LEU A 163 -13.91 0.82 4.43
CA LEU A 163 -12.93 1.71 5.08
C LEU A 163 -12.37 2.74 4.09
N GLY A 164 -12.09 2.34 2.84
CA GLY A 164 -11.64 3.27 1.80
C GLY A 164 -12.69 4.32 1.42
N MET A 165 -13.98 4.03 1.62
CA MET A 165 -15.09 4.93 1.31
C MET A 165 -15.46 5.91 2.45
N SER A 166 -14.75 5.88 3.58
CA SER A 166 -15.03 6.83 4.67
C SER A 166 -14.54 8.23 4.30
N PRO A 167 -15.39 9.27 4.41
CA PRO A 167 -15.11 10.63 3.96
C PRO A 167 -14.04 11.34 4.78
#